data_AF-A0A6P8TAI5-F1
#
_entry.id   AF-A0A6P8TAI5-F1
#
_cell.length_a   1.000
_cell.length_b   1.000
_cell.length_c   1.000
_cell.angle_alpha   90.00
_cell.angle_beta   90.00
_cell.angle_gamma   90.00
#
_symmetry.space_group_name_H-M   'P 1'
#
loop_
_entity.id
_entity.type
_entity.pdbx_description
1 polymer ?
#
loop_
_entity_poly.entity_id
_entity_poly.type
_entity_poly.pdbx_seq_one_letter_code
_entity_poly.pdbx_strand_id
1 'polypeptide(L)'
;MGQEELMNTAEDVADQFLRVTKQYLPHLARLCLISTFLEDGIRMWFQWHEQRDYIEATWSCGYFLATCFVLLNLVGQLGGCVLILSRNFVQYACFGLFGIIALQTVAYSILWDLKFLMRNLALGGGLLLLLAESRSEGKSMFAGVPSMGESSPKQYMQLGGRVLLVLMFMTLLHFDSNFFSILQNMVGTALIILVAIGFKTKLAALTLVIWLLAINIYFNAFWTVPAYKPMHDFLKYDFFQTTSVIGGLLLVVALGPGGVSMDEKKKEW
;
A
#
# COMPACT_ATOMS: atom_id res chain seq x y z
N MET A 1 -11.84 -34.77 -8.50
CA MET A 1 -11.87 -35.08 -7.06
C MET A 1 -10.61 -34.60 -6.34
N GLY A 2 -9.40 -35.11 -6.58
CA GLY A 2 -8.22 -34.71 -5.79
C GLY A 2 -7.81 -33.22 -5.84
N GLN A 3 -8.01 -32.51 -6.96
CA GLN A 3 -7.68 -31.07 -7.05
C GLN A 3 -8.66 -30.16 -6.29
N GLU A 4 -9.95 -30.49 -6.26
CA GLU A 4 -10.93 -29.75 -5.47
C GLU A 4 -10.71 -29.98 -3.97
N GLU A 5 -10.36 -31.21 -3.58
CA GLU A 5 -10.06 -31.57 -2.20
C GLU A 5 -8.81 -30.85 -1.67
N LEU A 6 -7.74 -30.79 -2.49
CA LEU A 6 -6.54 -30.01 -2.19
C LEU A 6 -6.84 -28.51 -2.07
N MET A 7 -7.69 -27.98 -2.96
CA MET A 7 -8.05 -26.57 -2.94
C MET A 7 -8.90 -26.22 -1.71
N ASN A 8 -9.85 -27.08 -1.32
CA ASN A 8 -10.67 -26.89 -0.13
C ASN A 8 -9.81 -27.00 1.16
N THR A 9 -8.87 -27.93 1.20
CA THR A 9 -7.92 -28.05 2.32
C THR A 9 -7.05 -26.80 2.46
N ALA A 10 -6.59 -26.25 1.33
CA ALA A 10 -5.83 -24.99 1.33
C ALA A 10 -6.68 -23.81 1.82
N GLU A 11 -7.97 -23.77 1.46
CA GLU A 11 -8.94 -22.77 1.98
C GLU A 11 -9.08 -22.86 3.50
N ASP A 12 -9.24 -24.06 4.03
CA ASP A 12 -9.41 -24.26 5.48
C ASP A 12 -8.16 -23.83 6.25
N VAL A 13 -6.97 -24.18 5.74
CA VAL A 13 -5.69 -23.75 6.34
C VAL A 13 -5.55 -22.23 6.32
N ALA A 14 -5.91 -21.58 5.21
CA ALA A 14 -5.86 -20.14 5.10
C ALA A 14 -6.86 -19.45 6.03
N ASP A 15 -8.10 -19.95 6.11
CA ASP A 15 -9.11 -19.39 7.01
C ASP A 15 -8.72 -19.58 8.48
N GLN A 16 -8.09 -20.71 8.83
CA GLN A 16 -7.54 -20.93 10.17
C GLN A 16 -6.40 -19.95 10.47
N PHE A 17 -5.46 -19.76 9.54
CA PHE A 17 -4.37 -18.80 9.69
C PHE A 17 -4.90 -17.36 9.85
N LEU A 18 -5.93 -16.99 9.09
CA LEU A 18 -6.57 -15.68 9.20
C LEU A 18 -7.30 -15.49 10.52
N ARG A 19 -7.96 -16.53 11.05
CA ARG A 19 -8.60 -16.46 12.38
C ARG A 19 -7.58 -16.20 13.48
N VAL A 20 -6.44 -16.88 13.45
CA VAL A 20 -5.36 -16.69 14.44
C VAL A 20 -4.71 -15.32 14.29
N THR A 21 -4.51 -14.85 13.06
CA THR A 21 -3.79 -13.59 12.79
C THR A 21 -4.70 -12.36 12.84
N LYS A 22 -6.03 -12.52 12.91
CA LYS A 22 -7.03 -11.45 12.83
C LYS A 22 -6.77 -10.27 13.77
N GLN A 23 -6.21 -10.52 14.96
CA GLN A 23 -5.94 -9.48 15.94
C GLN A 23 -4.72 -8.61 15.60
N TYR A 24 -3.72 -9.17 14.92
CA TYR A 24 -2.48 -8.48 14.57
C TYR A 24 -2.45 -7.97 13.13
N LEU A 25 -3.22 -8.61 12.23
CA LEU A 25 -3.24 -8.32 10.80
C LEU A 25 -3.52 -6.84 10.47
N PRO A 26 -4.52 -6.16 11.09
CA PRO A 26 -4.82 -4.77 10.78
C PRO A 26 -3.69 -3.82 11.23
N HIS A 27 -3.05 -4.11 12.35
CA HIS A 27 -1.92 -3.32 12.84
C HIS A 27 -0.70 -3.45 11.93
N LEU A 28 -0.39 -4.68 11.51
CA LEU A 28 0.69 -4.94 10.56
C LEU A 28 0.40 -4.31 9.19
N ALA A 29 -0.84 -4.43 8.70
CA ALA A 29 -1.26 -3.83 7.44
C ALA A 29 -1.11 -2.31 7.44
N ARG A 30 -1.51 -1.64 8.53
CA ARG A 30 -1.32 -0.18 8.69
C ARG A 30 0.15 0.19 8.74
N LEU A 31 0.97 -0.55 9.50
CA LEU A 31 2.42 -0.32 9.57
C LEU A 31 3.08 -0.48 8.20
N CYS A 32 2.74 -1.54 7.47
CA CYS A 32 3.22 -1.78 6.11
C CYS A 32 2.79 -0.67 5.15
N LEU A 33 1.52 -0.23 5.20
CA LEU A 33 1.00 0.85 4.36
C LEU A 33 1.73 2.17 4.61
N ILE A 34 1.96 2.54 5.88
CA ILE A 34 2.68 3.78 6.23
C ILE A 34 4.21 3.65 6.10
N SER A 35 4.73 2.44 5.88
CA SER A 35 6.16 2.19 5.85
C SER A 35 6.89 3.00 4.77
N THR A 36 6.22 3.29 3.65
CA THR A 36 6.82 4.12 2.59
C THR A 36 6.94 5.59 3.02
N PHE A 37 5.94 6.15 3.71
CA PHE A 37 6.03 7.50 4.27
C PHE A 37 7.09 7.59 5.38
N LEU A 38 7.21 6.54 6.19
CA LEU A 38 8.21 6.46 7.23
C LEU A 38 9.62 6.39 6.64
N GLU A 39 9.81 5.63 5.56
CA GLU A 39 11.10 5.57 4.86
C GLU A 39 11.44 6.88 4.16
N ASP A 40 10.48 7.51 3.46
CA ASP A 40 10.68 8.83 2.83
C ASP A 40 11.04 9.88 3.89
N GLY A 41 10.37 9.90 5.04
CA GLY A 41 10.69 10.80 6.15
C GLY A 41 12.09 10.55 6.72
N ILE A 42 12.48 9.29 6.94
CA ILE A 42 13.83 8.94 7.39
C ILE A 42 14.89 9.34 6.36
N ARG A 43 14.65 9.08 5.08
CA ARG A 43 15.56 9.46 3.99
C ARG A 43 15.76 10.97 3.98
N MET A 44 14.68 11.73 4.10
CA MET A 44 14.70 13.19 4.12
C MET A 44 15.44 13.76 5.34
N TRP A 45 15.41 13.06 6.48
CA TRP A 45 16.24 13.39 7.64
C TRP A 45 17.73 13.22 7.36
N PHE A 46 18.14 12.11 6.74
CA PHE A 46 19.55 11.83 6.45
C PHE A 46 20.11 12.65 5.27
N GLN A 47 19.31 12.88 4.24
CA GLN A 47 19.67 13.64 3.03
C GLN A 47 19.16 15.09 3.07
N TRP A 48 19.06 15.69 4.26
CA TRP A 48 18.46 17.01 4.47
C TRP A 48 19.03 18.10 3.56
N HIS A 49 20.37 18.16 3.46
CA HIS A 49 21.05 19.18 2.67
C HIS A 49 20.74 19.05 1.17
N GLU A 50 20.81 17.82 0.64
CA GLU A 50 20.54 17.54 -0.77
C GLU A 50 19.09 17.88 -1.16
N GLN A 51 18.14 17.55 -0.29
CA GLN A 51 16.71 17.84 -0.52
C GLN A 51 16.43 19.35 -0.54
N ARG A 52 17.03 20.09 0.38
CA ARG A 52 16.88 21.54 0.43
C ARG A 52 17.53 22.20 -0.80
N ASP A 53 18.74 21.81 -1.15
CA ASP A 53 19.49 22.41 -2.25
C ASP A 53 18.78 22.12 -3.60
N TYR A 54 18.15 20.95 -3.74
CA TYR A 54 17.30 20.63 -4.89
C TYR A 54 16.08 21.54 -5.00
N ILE A 55 15.38 21.81 -3.90
CA ILE A 55 14.19 22.69 -3.90
C ILE A 55 14.59 24.14 -4.14
N GLU A 56 15.70 24.61 -3.56
CA GLU A 56 16.25 25.94 -3.83
C GLU A 56 16.58 26.09 -5.32
N ALA A 57 17.26 25.12 -5.93
CA ALA A 57 17.59 25.15 -7.35
C ALA A 57 16.33 25.11 -8.24
N THR A 58 15.34 24.30 -7.90
CA THR A 58 14.12 24.11 -8.70
C THR A 58 13.19 25.32 -8.64
N TRP A 59 12.96 25.87 -7.44
CA TRP A 59 12.02 26.98 -7.24
C TRP A 59 12.71 28.35 -7.30
N SER A 60 14.05 28.39 -7.35
CA SER A 60 14.84 29.61 -7.15
C SER A 60 14.38 30.40 -5.91
N CYS A 61 13.85 29.69 -4.91
CA CYS A 61 13.37 30.27 -3.67
C CYS A 61 14.52 30.17 -2.67
N GLY A 62 14.90 31.29 -2.07
CA GLY A 62 16.08 31.34 -1.21
C GLY A 62 16.03 30.29 -0.10
N TYR A 63 17.21 29.88 0.34
CA TYR A 63 17.50 28.88 1.38
C TYR A 63 16.49 28.74 2.53
N PHE A 64 15.95 29.85 3.05
CA PHE A 64 14.95 29.81 4.12
C PHE A 64 13.65 29.11 3.72
N LEU A 65 13.09 29.44 2.55
CA LEU A 65 11.83 28.88 2.10
C LEU A 65 11.97 27.39 1.75
N ALA A 66 13.09 27.01 1.12
CA ALA A 66 13.43 25.62 0.87
C ALA A 66 13.57 24.82 2.18
N THR A 67 14.22 25.39 3.19
CA THR A 67 14.37 24.78 4.52
C THR A 67 13.00 24.58 5.21
N CYS A 68 12.13 25.60 5.17
CA CYS A 68 10.78 25.49 5.72
C CYS A 68 9.94 24.41 5.02
N PHE A 69 10.05 24.32 3.69
CA PHE A 69 9.36 23.31 2.90
C PHE A 69 9.79 21.90 3.31
N VAL A 70 11.10 21.65 3.35
CA VAL A 70 11.66 20.35 3.71
C VAL A 70 11.27 19.97 5.14
N LEU A 71 11.29 20.94 6.06
CA LEU A 71 10.87 20.75 7.45
C LEU A 71 9.39 20.35 7.57
N LEU A 72 8.50 21.07 6.88
CA LEU A 72 7.06 20.80 6.88
C LEU A 72 6.78 19.40 6.34
N ASN A 73 7.48 19.03 5.27
CA ASN A 73 7.35 17.71 4.66
C ASN A 73 7.77 16.60 5.63
N LEU A 74 8.96 16.73 6.22
CA LEU A 74 9.53 15.78 7.16
C LEU A 74 8.66 15.58 8.41
N VAL A 75 8.29 16.68 9.07
CA VAL A 75 7.46 16.64 10.30
C VAL A 75 6.07 16.15 9.98
N GLY A 76 5.50 16.57 8.86
CA GLY A 76 4.16 16.16 8.44
C GLY A 76 4.07 14.67 8.11
N GLN A 77 5.07 14.09 7.43
CA GLN A 77 5.12 12.66 7.12
C GLN A 77 5.31 11.82 8.38
N LEU A 78 6.32 12.14 9.20
CA LEU A 78 6.60 11.40 10.42
C LEU A 78 5.47 11.54 11.44
N GLY A 79 4.95 12.75 11.63
CA GLY A 79 3.79 13.02 12.48
C GLY A 79 2.53 12.30 12.01
N GLY A 80 2.26 12.30 10.70
CA GLY A 80 1.16 11.53 10.10
C GLY A 80 1.27 10.03 10.36
N CYS A 81 2.47 9.46 10.23
CA CYS A 81 2.72 8.04 10.53
C CYS A 81 2.46 7.71 12.00
N VAL A 82 2.94 8.54 12.92
CA VAL A 82 2.75 8.35 14.37
C VAL A 82 1.27 8.43 14.75
N LEU A 83 0.52 9.37 14.18
CA LEU A 83 -0.93 9.51 14.42
C LEU A 83 -1.72 8.31 13.90
N ILE A 84 -1.39 7.81 12.70
CA ILE A 84 -2.01 6.61 12.14
C ILE A 84 -1.73 5.38 13.01
N LEU A 85 -0.48 5.22 13.46
CA LEU A 85 -0.08 4.09 14.32
C LEU A 85 -0.74 4.17 15.70
N SER A 86 -0.83 5.38 16.27
CA SER A 86 -1.47 5.64 17.56
C SER A 86 -3.00 5.53 17.52
N ARG A 87 -3.59 5.27 16.34
CA ARG A 87 -5.05 5.19 16.09
C ARG A 87 -5.83 6.44 16.49
N ASN A 88 -5.15 7.55 16.77
CA ASN A 88 -5.76 8.80 17.17
C ASN A 88 -5.86 9.71 15.94
N PHE A 89 -7.04 10.25 15.67
CA PHE A 89 -7.27 11.22 14.60
C PHE A 89 -6.82 10.74 13.19
N VAL A 90 -6.96 9.43 12.91
CA VAL A 90 -6.53 8.79 11.66
C VAL A 90 -7.03 9.52 10.41
N GLN A 91 -8.28 10.01 10.43
CA GLN A 91 -8.84 10.76 9.30
C GLN A 91 -8.07 12.06 9.01
N TYR A 92 -7.74 12.83 10.05
CA TYR A 92 -6.97 14.06 9.90
C TYR A 92 -5.53 13.77 9.45
N ALA A 93 -4.92 12.69 9.95
CA ALA A 93 -3.61 12.25 9.51
C ALA A 93 -3.62 11.86 8.02
N CYS A 94 -4.64 11.12 7.55
CA CYS A 94 -4.79 10.80 6.13
C CYS A 94 -4.92 12.06 5.26
N PHE A 95 -5.76 13.02 5.64
CA PHE A 95 -5.89 14.28 4.89
C PHE A 95 -4.59 15.09 4.88
N GLY A 96 -3.87 15.13 6.01
CA GLY A 96 -2.56 15.76 6.10
C GLY A 96 -1.53 15.12 5.15
N LEU A 97 -1.44 13.79 5.16
CA LEU A 97 -0.53 13.05 4.27
C LEU A 97 -0.91 13.23 2.80
N PHE A 98 -2.21 13.28 2.45
CA PHE A 98 -2.66 13.64 1.11
C PHE A 98 -2.17 15.03 0.69
N GLY A 99 -2.29 16.01 1.59
CA GLY A 99 -1.78 17.36 1.36
C GLY A 99 -0.28 17.36 1.10
N ILE A 100 0.49 16.55 1.82
CA ILE A 100 1.94 16.43 1.62
C ILE A 100 2.26 15.79 0.28
N ILE A 101 1.58 14.71 -0.13
CA ILE A 101 1.79 14.10 -1.45
C ILE A 101 1.49 15.10 -2.56
N ALA A 102 0.39 15.84 -2.45
CA ALA A 102 0.02 16.88 -3.42
C ALA A 102 1.09 17.97 -3.48
N LEU A 103 1.54 18.44 -2.32
CA LEU A 103 2.59 19.44 -2.20
C LEU A 103 3.92 18.94 -2.81
N GLN A 104 4.32 17.69 -2.55
CA GLN A 104 5.50 17.07 -3.17
C GLN A 104 5.37 16.96 -4.68
N THR A 105 4.19 16.58 -5.17
CA THR A 105 3.93 16.40 -6.60
C THR A 105 4.18 17.70 -7.37
N VAL A 106 3.79 18.84 -6.78
CA VAL A 106 4.06 20.17 -7.34
C VAL A 106 5.52 20.58 -7.13
N ALA A 107 6.05 20.45 -5.92
CA ALA A 107 7.37 20.95 -5.55
C ALA A 107 8.52 20.29 -6.32
N TYR A 108 8.47 18.95 -6.44
CA TYR A 108 9.47 18.18 -7.15
C TYR A 108 9.18 18.03 -8.65
N SER A 109 8.18 18.74 -9.19
CA SER A 109 7.76 18.66 -10.59
C SER A 109 7.53 17.21 -11.09
N ILE A 110 7.03 16.35 -10.18
CA ILE A 110 6.87 14.90 -10.39
C ILE A 110 5.90 14.58 -11.54
N LEU A 111 5.02 15.51 -11.91
CA LEU A 111 4.06 15.34 -13.00
C LEU A 111 4.70 14.94 -14.34
N TRP A 112 5.99 15.23 -14.54
CA TRP A 112 6.72 14.92 -15.77
C TRP A 112 7.48 13.58 -15.72
N ASP A 113 7.61 12.97 -14.55
CA ASP A 113 8.21 11.63 -14.39
C ASP A 113 7.11 10.60 -14.12
N LEU A 114 6.76 9.83 -15.15
CA LEU A 114 5.73 8.80 -15.08
C LEU A 114 6.00 7.77 -13.97
N LYS A 115 7.27 7.44 -13.69
CA LYS A 115 7.61 6.45 -12.66
C LYS A 115 7.31 7.03 -11.28
N PHE A 116 7.70 8.28 -11.02
CA PHE A 116 7.39 8.94 -9.75
C PHE A 116 5.91 9.28 -9.58
N LEU A 117 5.20 9.64 -10.66
CA LEU A 117 3.76 9.91 -10.64
C LEU A 117 2.97 8.67 -10.22
N MET A 118 3.27 7.52 -10.83
CA MET A 118 2.62 6.25 -10.49
C MET A 118 2.85 5.85 -9.03
N ARG A 119 4.05 6.15 -8.50
CA ARG A 119 4.40 5.97 -7.09
C ARG A 119 3.56 6.85 -6.16
N ASN A 120 3.38 8.13 -6.47
CA ASN A 120 2.56 9.03 -5.65
C ASN A 120 1.07 8.63 -5.69
N LEU A 121 0.60 8.17 -6.85
CA LEU A 121 -0.75 7.64 -7.00
C LEU A 121 -0.96 6.38 -6.15
N ALA A 122 0.03 5.49 -6.14
CA ALA A 122 0.02 4.29 -5.31
C ALA A 122 -0.06 4.63 -3.81
N LEU A 123 0.75 5.58 -3.35
CA LEU A 123 0.73 6.06 -1.96
C LEU A 123 -0.60 6.71 -1.58
N GLY A 124 -1.13 7.56 -2.48
CA GLY A 124 -2.46 8.14 -2.31
C GLY A 124 -3.53 7.06 -2.17
N GLY A 125 -3.47 6.00 -2.97
CA GLY A 125 -4.43 4.91 -2.83
C GLY A 125 -4.32 4.06 -1.58
N GLY A 126 -3.09 3.81 -1.10
CA GLY A 126 -2.87 3.23 0.22
C GLY A 126 -3.52 4.04 1.33
N LEU A 127 -3.45 5.38 1.24
CA LEU A 127 -4.14 6.28 2.18
C LEU A 127 -5.66 6.26 2.02
N LEU A 128 -6.21 6.18 0.79
CA LEU A 128 -7.66 6.02 0.58
C LEU A 128 -8.18 4.73 1.22
N LEU A 129 -7.43 3.64 1.09
CA LEU A 129 -7.73 2.36 1.72
C LEU A 129 -7.75 2.48 3.26
N LEU A 130 -6.76 3.17 3.84
CA LEU A 130 -6.69 3.38 5.28
C LEU A 130 -7.81 4.31 5.78
N LEU A 131 -8.15 5.35 5.03
CA LEU A 131 -9.30 6.21 5.29
C LEU A 131 -10.61 5.40 5.25
N ALA A 132 -10.76 4.50 4.28
CA ALA A 132 -11.91 3.61 4.13
C ALA A 132 -12.09 2.71 5.35
N GLU A 133 -11.00 2.11 5.82
CA GLU A 133 -10.97 1.29 7.03
C GLU A 133 -11.45 2.10 8.26
N SER A 134 -10.87 3.29 8.48
CA SER A 134 -11.19 4.12 9.65
C SER A 134 -12.68 4.53 9.71
N ARG A 135 -13.29 4.83 8.56
CA ARG A 135 -14.73 5.14 8.45
C ARG A 135 -15.61 3.91 8.68
N SER A 136 -15.12 2.72 8.35
CA SER A 136 -15.85 1.48 8.58
C SER A 136 -15.91 1.11 10.06
N GLU A 137 -14.78 1.22 10.79
CA GLU A 137 -14.72 1.01 12.24
C GLU A 137 -15.59 2.04 13.00
N GLY A 138 -15.60 3.31 12.58
CA GLY A 138 -16.40 4.35 13.23
C GLY A 138 -17.93 4.14 13.13
N LYS A 139 -18.41 3.44 12.09
CA LYS A 139 -19.85 3.15 11.92
C LYS A 139 -20.32 1.89 12.65
N SER A 140 -19.44 0.96 13.02
CA SER A 140 -19.86 -0.26 13.77
C SER A 140 -20.11 -0.01 15.26
N MET A 141 -19.73 1.16 15.78
CA MET A 141 -20.00 1.59 17.16
C MET A 141 -21.45 2.04 17.41
N PHE A 142 -22.29 2.15 16.38
CA PHE A 142 -23.72 2.48 16.50
C PHE A 142 -24.56 1.23 16.15
N ALA A 143 -24.42 0.19 16.95
CA ALA A 143 -25.11 -1.09 16.78
C ALA A 143 -26.57 -0.98 17.25
N GLY A 144 -27.53 -1.13 16.34
CA GLY A 144 -28.93 -1.30 16.73
C GLY A 144 -29.97 -1.16 15.62
N VAL A 145 -29.65 -0.53 14.48
CA VAL A 145 -30.62 -0.38 13.38
C VAL A 145 -30.08 -1.02 12.11
N PRO A 146 -30.78 -2.01 11.52
CA PRO A 146 -30.39 -2.56 10.23
C PRO A 146 -30.61 -1.48 9.17
N SER A 147 -29.53 -0.83 8.73
CA SER A 147 -29.60 0.05 7.56
C SER A 147 -29.70 -0.82 6.31
N MET A 148 -30.93 -1.16 5.92
CA MET A 148 -31.21 -1.76 4.62
C MET A 148 -30.92 -0.76 3.49
N GLY A 149 -30.31 -1.26 2.41
CA GLY A 149 -30.72 -0.83 1.07
C GLY A 149 -30.15 0.45 0.47
N GLU A 150 -28.93 0.88 0.81
CA GLU A 150 -28.21 1.83 -0.04
C GLU A 150 -26.95 1.18 -0.60
N SER A 151 -26.85 1.13 -1.92
CA SER A 151 -25.65 0.77 -2.69
C SER A 151 -24.45 1.50 -2.12
N SER A 152 -23.72 0.79 -1.26
CA SER A 152 -22.98 1.45 -0.21
C SER A 152 -21.74 2.13 -0.80
N PRO A 153 -21.46 3.42 -0.47
CA PRO A 153 -20.17 4.03 -0.79
C PRO A 153 -18.98 3.22 -0.24
N LYS A 154 -19.21 2.32 0.74
CA LYS A 154 -18.24 1.31 1.20
C LYS A 154 -17.85 0.31 0.09
N GLN A 155 -18.80 -0.21 -0.69
CA GLN A 155 -18.51 -1.15 -1.78
C GLN A 155 -17.69 -0.50 -2.90
N TYR A 156 -18.04 0.74 -3.30
CA TYR A 156 -17.27 1.49 -4.29
C TYR A 156 -15.87 1.87 -3.77
N MET A 157 -15.73 2.21 -2.49
CA MET A 157 -14.41 2.46 -1.88
C MET A 157 -13.55 1.19 -1.79
N GLN A 158 -14.14 0.02 -1.51
CA GLN A 158 -13.41 -1.26 -1.48
C GLN A 158 -13.02 -1.73 -2.88
N LEU A 159 -13.91 -1.58 -3.87
CA LEU A 159 -13.63 -1.92 -5.26
C LEU A 159 -12.58 -0.97 -5.86
N GLY A 160 -12.71 0.33 -5.58
CA GLY A 160 -11.68 1.34 -5.87
C GLY A 160 -10.35 0.98 -5.22
N GLY A 161 -10.37 0.53 -3.96
CA GLY A 161 -9.20 0.00 -3.26
C GLY A 161 -8.51 -1.16 -3.97
N ARG A 162 -9.26 -2.13 -4.51
CA ARG A 162 -8.69 -3.24 -5.30
C ARG A 162 -8.10 -2.79 -6.62
N VAL A 163 -8.81 -1.92 -7.34
CA VAL A 163 -8.31 -1.32 -8.59
C VAL A 163 -7.03 -0.54 -8.32
N LEU A 164 -6.96 0.15 -7.19
CA LEU A 164 -5.77 0.89 -6.80
C LEU A 164 -4.62 -0.05 -6.41
N LEU A 165 -4.86 -1.14 -5.69
CA LEU A 165 -3.83 -2.17 -5.44
C LEU A 165 -3.26 -2.77 -6.73
N VAL A 166 -4.10 -2.97 -7.75
CA VAL A 166 -3.66 -3.41 -9.08
C VAL A 166 -2.72 -2.37 -9.70
N LEU A 167 -3.07 -1.08 -9.61
CA LEU A 167 -2.19 0.01 -10.07
C LEU A 167 -0.89 0.05 -9.27
N MET A 168 -0.93 -0.13 -7.94
CA MET A 168 0.28 -0.18 -7.11
C MET A 168 1.19 -1.33 -7.53
N PHE A 169 0.65 -2.52 -7.80
CA PHE A 169 1.42 -3.66 -8.28
C PHE A 169 2.03 -3.42 -9.67
N MET A 170 1.31 -2.74 -10.57
CA MET A 170 1.80 -2.41 -11.91
C MET A 170 3.09 -1.56 -11.86
N THR A 171 3.28 -0.75 -10.81
CA THR A 171 4.49 0.05 -10.62
C THR A 171 5.73 -0.77 -10.24
N LEU A 172 5.53 -1.99 -9.73
CA LEU A 172 6.61 -2.90 -9.33
C LEU A 172 7.09 -3.78 -10.49
N LEU A 173 6.39 -3.78 -11.63
CA LEU A 173 6.74 -4.57 -12.81
C LEU A 173 8.04 -4.03 -13.43
N HIS A 174 9.16 -4.64 -13.06
CA HIS A 174 10.43 -4.43 -13.72
C HIS A 174 10.48 -5.29 -14.99
N PHE A 175 10.44 -4.65 -16.15
CA PHE A 175 10.63 -5.30 -17.45
C PHE A 175 12.11 -5.57 -17.71
N ASP A 176 12.77 -6.29 -16.81
CA ASP A 176 14.12 -6.80 -17.05
C ASP A 176 14.07 -7.99 -18.00
N SER A 177 15.05 -8.09 -18.88
CA SER A 177 15.15 -9.16 -19.90
C SER A 177 15.53 -10.53 -19.33
N ASN A 178 15.60 -10.68 -18.01
CA ASN A 178 15.93 -11.93 -17.36
C ASN A 178 14.71 -12.87 -17.33
N PHE A 179 14.91 -14.14 -17.70
CA PHE A 179 13.83 -15.15 -17.78
C PHE A 179 13.07 -15.30 -16.45
N PHE A 180 13.79 -15.25 -15.33
CA PHE A 180 13.19 -15.34 -14.01
C PHE A 180 12.25 -14.15 -13.70
N SER A 181 12.66 -12.93 -14.07
CA SER A 181 11.85 -11.71 -13.89
C SER A 181 10.58 -11.76 -14.74
N ILE A 182 10.66 -12.29 -15.96
CA ILE A 182 9.50 -12.48 -16.85
C ILE A 182 8.50 -13.47 -16.24
N LEU A 183 8.99 -14.63 -15.78
CA LEU A 183 8.14 -15.65 -15.15
C LEU A 183 7.46 -15.10 -13.89
N GLN A 184 8.21 -14.39 -13.06
CA GLN A 184 7.69 -13.71 -11.88
C GLN A 184 6.59 -12.69 -12.23
N ASN A 185 6.84 -11.83 -13.21
CA ASN A 185 5.88 -10.82 -13.64
C ASN A 185 4.60 -11.45 -14.18
N MET A 186 4.70 -12.59 -14.90
CA MET A 186 3.54 -13.35 -15.34
C MET A 186 2.73 -13.92 -14.16
N VAL A 187 3.38 -14.58 -13.21
CA VAL A 187 2.71 -15.16 -12.03
C VAL A 187 2.07 -14.06 -11.17
N GLY A 188 2.79 -12.97 -10.91
CA GLY A 188 2.28 -11.84 -10.14
C GLY A 188 1.10 -11.14 -10.82
N THR A 189 1.15 -10.96 -12.14
CA THR A 189 0.04 -10.38 -12.92
C THR A 189 -1.18 -11.31 -12.94
N ALA A 190 -0.99 -12.62 -13.04
CA ALA A 190 -2.10 -13.57 -12.96
C ALA A 190 -2.79 -13.53 -11.58
N LEU A 191 -2.00 -13.49 -10.50
CA LEU A 191 -2.53 -13.43 -9.13
C LEU A 191 -3.23 -12.10 -8.82
N ILE A 192 -2.71 -10.95 -9.28
CA ILE A 192 -3.37 -9.66 -9.06
C ILE A 192 -4.70 -9.56 -9.82
N ILE A 193 -4.79 -10.16 -11.01
CA ILE A 193 -6.06 -10.25 -11.76
C ILE A 193 -7.08 -11.09 -10.99
N LEU A 194 -6.68 -12.21 -10.40
CA LEU A 194 -7.58 -13.03 -9.55
C LEU A 194 -8.10 -12.24 -8.34
N VAL A 195 -7.24 -11.46 -7.70
CA VAL A 195 -7.62 -10.55 -6.60
C VAL A 195 -8.57 -9.45 -7.08
N ALA A 196 -8.32 -8.87 -8.26
CA ALA A 196 -9.14 -7.82 -8.85
C ALA A 196 -10.56 -8.31 -9.21
N ILE A 197 -10.65 -9.50 -9.80
CA ILE A 197 -11.92 -10.15 -10.16
C ILE A 197 -12.73 -10.53 -8.91
N GLY A 198 -12.06 -10.71 -7.77
CA GLY A 198 -12.75 -11.01 -6.52
C GLY A 198 -13.07 -12.49 -6.34
N PHE A 199 -12.37 -13.39 -7.02
CA PHE A 199 -12.55 -14.83 -6.95
C PHE A 199 -11.57 -15.43 -5.93
N LYS A 200 -12.09 -16.10 -4.89
CA LYS A 200 -11.29 -16.69 -3.80
C LYS A 200 -10.25 -15.71 -3.23
N THR A 201 -10.68 -14.48 -2.98
CA THR A 201 -9.79 -13.34 -2.68
C THR A 201 -8.86 -13.57 -1.51
N LYS A 202 -9.30 -14.28 -0.46
CA LYS A 202 -8.47 -14.58 0.71
C LYS A 202 -7.25 -15.44 0.36
N LEU A 203 -7.46 -16.52 -0.40
CA LEU A 203 -6.39 -17.41 -0.83
C LEU A 203 -5.46 -16.74 -1.83
N ALA A 204 -6.03 -16.07 -2.83
CA ALA A 204 -5.26 -15.39 -3.86
C ALA A 204 -4.37 -14.31 -3.23
N ALA A 205 -4.92 -13.50 -2.32
CA ALA A 205 -4.16 -12.45 -1.65
C ALA A 205 -3.12 -13.00 -0.67
N LEU A 206 -3.41 -14.05 0.11
CA LEU A 206 -2.40 -14.66 0.99
C LEU A 206 -1.24 -15.27 0.19
N THR A 207 -1.56 -16.00 -0.88
CA THR A 207 -0.56 -16.57 -1.79
C THR A 207 0.30 -15.46 -2.40
N LEU A 208 -0.35 -14.40 -2.87
CA LEU A 208 0.34 -13.24 -3.44
C LEU A 208 1.21 -12.52 -2.40
N VAL A 209 0.77 -12.40 -1.14
CA VAL A 209 1.56 -11.80 -0.06
C VAL A 209 2.81 -12.62 0.22
N ILE A 210 2.70 -13.95 0.34
CA ILE A 210 3.86 -14.83 0.56
C ILE A 210 4.82 -14.74 -0.62
N TRP A 211 4.29 -14.78 -1.84
CA TRP A 211 5.05 -14.69 -3.08
C TRP A 211 5.81 -13.35 -3.18
N LEU A 212 5.12 -12.24 -2.97
CA LEU A 212 5.70 -10.89 -2.97
C LEU A 212 6.76 -10.75 -1.88
N LEU A 213 6.53 -11.28 -0.68
CA LEU A 213 7.48 -11.19 0.42
C LEU A 213 8.78 -11.96 0.11
N ALA A 214 8.67 -13.17 -0.45
CA ALA A 214 9.83 -13.96 -0.85
C ALA A 214 10.66 -13.24 -1.93
N ILE A 215 10.00 -12.70 -2.94
CA ILE A 215 10.62 -11.91 -4.00
C ILE A 215 11.26 -10.64 -3.45
N ASN A 216 10.57 -9.94 -2.54
CA ASN A 216 11.07 -8.70 -1.96
C ASN A 216 12.38 -8.93 -1.20
N ILE A 217 12.47 -10.05 -0.47
CA ILE A 217 13.70 -10.44 0.23
C ILE A 217 14.81 -10.86 -0.73
N TYR A 218 14.49 -11.47 -1.86
CA TYR A 218 15.48 -11.95 -2.81
C TYR A 218 16.02 -10.86 -3.75
N PHE A 219 15.13 -10.07 -4.36
CA PHE A 219 15.49 -9.04 -5.35
C PHE A 219 15.78 -7.69 -4.72
N ASN A 220 14.98 -7.27 -3.76
CA ASN A 220 15.11 -5.96 -3.13
C ASN A 220 15.92 -6.04 -1.82
N ALA A 221 16.92 -6.93 -1.80
CA ALA A 221 17.82 -7.16 -0.66
C ALA A 221 18.78 -5.98 -0.47
N PHE A 222 18.27 -4.80 -0.17
CA PHE A 222 19.05 -3.57 -0.08
C PHE A 222 20.20 -3.68 0.93
N TRP A 223 20.05 -4.51 1.98
CA TRP A 223 21.09 -4.82 2.96
C TRP A 223 22.32 -5.54 2.40
N THR A 224 22.27 -6.08 1.18
CA THR A 224 23.41 -6.71 0.51
C THR A 224 24.27 -5.71 -0.28
N VAL A 225 23.75 -4.51 -0.53
CA VAL A 225 24.42 -3.47 -1.32
C VAL A 225 24.97 -2.39 -0.39
N PRO A 226 26.23 -1.97 -0.53
CA PRO A 226 26.77 -0.86 0.26
C PRO A 226 26.02 0.46 0.03
N ALA A 227 25.77 1.21 1.11
CA ALA A 227 24.96 2.43 1.13
C ALA A 227 25.49 3.58 0.23
N TYR A 228 26.74 3.52 -0.24
CA TYR A 228 27.32 4.57 -1.10
C TYR A 228 26.86 4.49 -2.56
N LYS A 229 26.25 3.37 -3.00
CA LYS A 229 25.81 3.20 -4.39
C LYS A 229 24.41 3.80 -4.57
N PRO A 230 24.16 4.61 -5.61
CA PRO A 230 22.81 5.11 -5.93
C PRO A 230 21.77 4.00 -6.07
N MET A 231 22.20 2.81 -6.50
CA MET A 231 21.40 1.60 -6.62
C MET A 231 20.79 1.17 -5.26
N HIS A 232 21.47 1.41 -4.14
CA HIS A 232 20.97 1.07 -2.80
C HIS A 232 19.66 1.82 -2.49
N ASP A 233 19.58 3.11 -2.80
CA ASP A 233 18.40 3.93 -2.50
C ASP A 233 17.20 3.54 -3.38
N PHE A 234 17.46 3.08 -4.61
CA PHE A 234 16.45 2.48 -5.47
C PHE A 234 15.95 1.13 -4.92
N LEU A 235 16.83 0.20 -4.55
CA LEU A 235 16.42 -1.09 -3.99
C LEU A 235 15.66 -0.94 -2.66
N LYS A 236 16.13 -0.05 -1.79
CA LYS A 236 15.48 0.25 -0.52
C LYS A 236 14.08 0.78 -0.77
N TYR A 237 13.94 1.72 -1.70
CA TYR A 237 12.65 2.25 -2.11
C TYR A 237 11.70 1.13 -2.60
N ASP A 238 12.15 0.32 -3.56
CA ASP A 238 11.35 -0.77 -4.13
C ASP A 238 10.96 -1.82 -3.06
N PHE A 239 11.86 -2.04 -2.08
CA PHE A 239 11.59 -2.90 -0.93
C PHE A 239 10.39 -2.41 -0.13
N PHE A 240 10.42 -1.14 0.30
CA PHE A 240 9.37 -0.56 1.13
C PHE A 240 8.07 -0.31 0.36
N GLN A 241 8.16 -0.03 -0.94
CA GLN A 241 6.97 0.04 -1.80
C GLN A 241 6.28 -1.32 -1.90
N THR A 242 7.04 -2.39 -2.12
CA THR A 242 6.51 -3.76 -2.16
C THR A 242 5.90 -4.15 -0.82
N THR A 243 6.54 -3.77 0.30
CA THR A 243 5.98 -3.95 1.65
C THR A 243 4.66 -3.18 1.83
N SER A 244 4.52 -1.97 1.30
CA SER A 244 3.27 -1.22 1.34
C SER A 244 2.14 -1.90 0.54
N VAL A 245 2.46 -2.46 -0.63
CA VAL A 245 1.50 -3.29 -1.41
C VAL A 245 1.07 -4.52 -0.62
N ILE A 246 2.01 -5.22 0.03
CA ILE A 246 1.70 -6.34 0.93
C ILE A 246 0.76 -5.88 2.05
N GLY A 247 1.01 -4.72 2.67
CA GLY A 247 0.13 -4.14 3.68
C GLY A 247 -1.28 -3.87 3.17
N GLY A 248 -1.41 -3.32 1.97
CA GLY A 248 -2.70 -3.09 1.32
C GLY A 248 -3.46 -4.37 1.00
N LEU A 249 -2.77 -5.42 0.54
CA LEU A 249 -3.35 -6.75 0.32
C LEU A 249 -3.82 -7.38 1.64
N LEU A 250 -3.00 -7.31 2.70
CA LEU A 250 -3.35 -7.78 4.03
C LEU A 250 -4.57 -7.06 4.60
N LEU A 251 -4.70 -5.76 4.33
CA LEU A 251 -5.87 -4.97 4.73
C LEU A 251 -7.15 -5.45 4.03
N VAL A 252 -7.08 -5.73 2.73
CA VAL A 252 -8.22 -6.30 1.97
C VAL A 252 -8.61 -7.67 2.50
N VAL A 253 -7.64 -8.50 2.86
CA VAL A 253 -7.90 -9.82 3.46
C VAL A 253 -8.54 -9.68 4.85
N ALA A 254 -8.07 -8.73 5.67
CA ALA A 254 -8.60 -8.47 7.01
C ALA A 254 -10.06 -7.98 6.98
N LEU A 255 -10.38 -7.09 6.03
CA LEU A 255 -11.73 -6.52 5.86
C LEU A 255 -12.71 -7.47 5.17
N GLY A 256 -12.21 -8.52 4.53
CA GLY A 256 -13.01 -9.52 3.82
C GLY A 256 -13.45 -9.07 2.42
N PRO A 257 -14.03 -9.99 1.63
CA PRO A 257 -14.32 -9.77 0.21
C PRO A 257 -15.24 -8.58 -0.10
N GLY A 258 -16.02 -8.05 0.85
CA GLY A 258 -17.02 -7.02 0.56
C GLY A 258 -18.15 -7.52 -0.34
N GLY A 259 -19.34 -6.95 -0.21
CA GLY A 259 -20.55 -7.47 -0.86
C GLY A 259 -20.61 -7.42 -2.40
N VAL A 260 -19.52 -7.05 -3.09
CA VAL A 260 -19.44 -7.05 -4.58
C VAL A 260 -18.53 -8.17 -5.11
N SER A 261 -17.77 -8.85 -4.25
CA SER A 261 -16.94 -9.98 -4.69
C SER A 261 -17.82 -11.12 -5.21
N MET A 262 -17.37 -11.81 -6.25
CA MET A 262 -18.04 -13.02 -6.75
C MET A 262 -18.29 -14.05 -5.64
N ASP A 263 -17.40 -14.12 -4.65
CA ASP A 263 -17.53 -15.00 -3.48
C ASP A 263 -18.78 -14.71 -2.63
N GLU A 264 -19.24 -13.45 -2.59
CA GLU A 264 -20.46 -13.07 -1.85
C GLU A 264 -21.72 -13.41 -2.65
N LYS A 265 -21.70 -13.15 -3.97
CA LYS A 265 -22.79 -13.55 -4.88
C LYS A 265 -23.00 -15.05 -4.95
N LYS A 266 -21.95 -15.85 -4.72
CA LYS A 266 -22.04 -17.32 -4.68
C LYS A 266 -22.62 -17.86 -3.36
N LYS A 267 -22.79 -17.03 -2.33
CA LYS A 267 -23.50 -17.37 -1.08
C LYS A 267 -24.99 -16.98 -1.12
N GLU A 268 -25.38 -16.11 -2.04
CA GLU A 268 -26.79 -15.69 -2.24
C GLU A 268 -27.57 -16.62 -3.18
N TRP A 269 -26.91 -17.60 -3.81
CA TRP A 269 -27.46 -18.59 -4.73
C TRP A 269 -27.15 -19.99 -4.22
#